data_AF-A0A9E4VA05-F1
#
_entry.id   AF-A0A9E4VA05-F1
#
_cell.length_a   1.000
_cell.length_b   1.000
_cell.length_c   1.000
_cell.angle_alpha   90.00
_cell.angle_beta   90.00
_cell.angle_gamma   90.00
#
_symmetry.space_group_name_H-M   'P 1'
#
loop_
_entity.id
_entity.type
_entity.pdbx_description
1 polymer ?
#
loop_
_entity_poly.entity_id
_entity_poly.type
_entity_poly.pdbx_seq_one_letter_code
_entity_poly.pdbx_strand_id
1 'polypeptide(L)'
;DIRSRESVIAVADAAGLSMSDFTAVLDDPTSLREIGEDHESAVAIGVFGTPTFVFENGTSAFLKMFTPPEDEAMGAFNDFMGIASGRKYFGELKRPQPPWPRDARD
;
A
#
# COMPACT_ATOMS: atom_id res chain seq x y z
N ASP A 1 -17.46 5.91 -7.19
CA ASP A 1 -17.46 4.82 -6.21
C ASP A 1 -16.86 3.61 -6.89
N ILE A 2 -15.64 3.21 -6.53
CA ILE A 2 -14.91 2.14 -7.24
C ILE A 2 -15.46 0.74 -6.98
N ARG A 3 -16.50 0.59 -6.15
CA ARG A 3 -17.08 -0.71 -5.80
C ARG A 3 -18.04 -1.24 -6.86
N SER A 4 -18.43 -0.45 -7.86
CA SER A 4 -19.28 -0.91 -8.96
C SER A 4 -18.44 -1.43 -10.11
N ARG A 5 -18.96 -2.45 -10.81
CA ARG A 5 -18.33 -3.02 -12.00
C ARG A 5 -18.06 -1.94 -13.05
N GLU A 6 -19.03 -1.07 -13.27
CA GLU A 6 -18.95 0.01 -14.26
C GLU A 6 -17.81 0.97 -13.94
N SER A 7 -17.57 1.25 -12.66
CA SER A 7 -16.48 2.13 -12.24
C SER A 7 -15.11 1.48 -12.46
N VAL A 8 -14.98 0.19 -12.21
CA VAL A 8 -13.75 -0.57 -12.48
C VAL A 8 -13.46 -0.65 -13.98
N ILE A 9 -14.49 -0.91 -14.79
CA ILE A 9 -14.40 -0.92 -16.26
C ILE A 9 -13.98 0.45 -16.80
N ALA A 10 -14.56 1.54 -16.29
CA ALA A 10 -14.20 2.89 -16.71
C ALA A 10 -12.75 3.25 -16.39
N VAL A 11 -12.22 2.80 -15.25
CA VAL A 11 -10.80 2.96 -14.90
C VAL A 11 -9.90 2.15 -15.84
N ALA A 12 -10.27 0.90 -16.14
CA ALA A 12 -9.52 0.04 -17.06
C ALA A 12 -9.45 0.63 -18.48
N ASP A 13 -10.57 1.15 -18.99
CA ASP A 13 -10.66 1.81 -20.28
C ASP A 13 -9.81 3.10 -20.32
N ALA A 14 -9.92 3.94 -19.28
CA ALA A 14 -9.10 5.15 -19.16
C ALA A 14 -7.59 4.85 -19.04
N ALA A 15 -7.23 3.68 -18.51
CA ALA A 15 -5.85 3.19 -18.44
C ALA A 15 -5.36 2.56 -19.76
N GLY A 16 -6.22 2.44 -20.78
CA GLY A 16 -5.87 1.87 -22.09
C GLY A 16 -5.72 0.34 -22.09
N LEU A 17 -6.36 -0.35 -21.14
CA LEU A 17 -6.34 -1.82 -21.08
C LEU A 17 -7.23 -2.41 -22.19
N SER A 18 -6.88 -3.62 -22.64
CA SER A 18 -7.73 -4.40 -23.55
C SER A 18 -9.02 -4.77 -22.84
N MET A 19 -10.14 -4.19 -23.25
CA MET A 19 -11.42 -4.36 -22.55
C MET A 19 -11.96 -5.80 -22.66
N SER A 20 -11.68 -6.51 -23.76
CA SER A 20 -12.04 -7.93 -23.88
C SER A 20 -11.27 -8.78 -22.88
N ASP A 21 -9.95 -8.56 -22.75
CA ASP A 21 -9.10 -9.38 -21.89
C ASP A 21 -9.36 -9.04 -20.42
N PHE A 22 -9.48 -7.75 -20.10
CA PHE A 22 -9.77 -7.29 -18.75
C PHE A 22 -11.12 -7.81 -18.24
N THR A 23 -12.18 -7.74 -19.04
CA THR A 23 -13.50 -8.25 -18.62
C THR A 23 -13.51 -9.78 -18.51
N ALA A 24 -12.79 -10.49 -19.37
CA ALA A 24 -12.63 -11.94 -19.25
C ALA A 24 -11.95 -12.34 -17.94
N VAL A 25 -10.87 -11.65 -17.54
CA VAL A 25 -10.19 -11.86 -16.25
C VAL A 25 -11.08 -11.44 -15.08
N LEU A 26 -11.74 -10.29 -15.18
CA LEU A 26 -12.64 -9.79 -14.13
C LEU A 26 -13.80 -10.76 -13.83
N ASP A 27 -14.27 -11.50 -14.83
CA ASP A 27 -15.36 -12.48 -14.72
C ASP A 27 -14.87 -13.90 -14.37
N ASP A 28 -13.57 -14.15 -14.37
CA ASP A 28 -12.99 -15.45 -14.03
C ASP A 28 -12.94 -15.62 -12.49
N PRO A 29 -13.62 -16.63 -11.91
CA PRO A 29 -13.54 -16.92 -10.48
C PRO A 29 -12.11 -17.23 -10.00
N THR A 30 -11.22 -17.64 -10.90
CA THR A 30 -9.78 -17.83 -10.65
C THR A 30 -9.13 -16.55 -10.14
N SER A 31 -9.50 -15.38 -10.67
CA SER A 31 -8.91 -14.10 -10.25
C SER A 31 -9.25 -13.76 -8.80
N LEU A 32 -10.46 -14.11 -8.32
CA LEU A 32 -10.80 -13.95 -6.90
C LEU A 32 -9.97 -14.88 -6.01
N ARG A 33 -9.70 -16.12 -6.48
CA ARG A 33 -8.82 -17.06 -5.77
C ARG A 33 -7.40 -16.52 -5.68
N GLU A 34 -6.86 -15.98 -6.78
CA GLU A 34 -5.51 -15.38 -6.82
C GLU A 34 -5.38 -14.21 -5.84
N ILE A 35 -6.38 -13.32 -5.76
CA ILE A 35 -6.42 -12.23 -4.75
C ILE A 35 -6.37 -12.79 -3.32
N GLY A 36 -7.07 -13.90 -3.07
CA GLY A 36 -7.04 -14.60 -1.77
C GLY A 36 -5.65 -15.19 -1.47
N GLU A 37 -5.02 -15.81 -2.46
CA GLU A 37 -3.66 -16.37 -2.34
C GLU A 37 -2.61 -15.28 -2.09
N ASP A 38 -2.73 -14.12 -2.73
CA ASP A 38 -1.89 -12.94 -2.47
C ASP A 38 -2.06 -12.43 -1.03
N HIS A 39 -3.31 -12.40 -0.53
CA HIS A 39 -3.59 -12.02 0.86
C HIS A 39 -2.92 -12.98 1.86
N GLU A 40 -3.12 -14.28 1.69
CA GLU A 40 -2.51 -15.30 2.56
C GLU A 40 -0.98 -15.27 2.51
N SER A 41 -0.41 -15.03 1.32
CA SER A 41 1.03 -14.85 1.13
C SER A 41 1.56 -13.64 1.90
N ALA A 42 0.83 -12.51 1.90
CA ALA A 42 1.17 -11.32 2.66
C ALA A 42 1.09 -11.57 4.19
N VAL A 43 0.04 -12.25 4.65
CA VAL A 43 -0.12 -12.61 6.06
C VAL A 43 1.02 -13.52 6.53
N ALA A 44 1.44 -14.49 5.71
CA ALA A 44 2.52 -15.42 6.03
C ALA A 44 3.88 -14.73 6.27
N ILE A 45 4.10 -13.55 5.68
CA ILE A 45 5.31 -12.72 5.89
C ILE A 45 5.10 -11.58 6.90
N GLY A 46 4.01 -11.64 7.67
CA GLY A 46 3.73 -10.71 8.76
C GLY A 46 3.11 -9.38 8.35
N VAL A 47 2.56 -9.26 7.13
CA VAL A 47 1.77 -8.08 6.75
C VAL A 47 0.46 -8.07 7.55
N PHE A 48 0.18 -6.97 8.23
CA PHE A 48 -1.02 -6.80 9.07
C PHE A 48 -1.85 -5.56 8.73
N GLY A 49 -1.42 -4.77 7.73
CA GLY A 49 -2.09 -3.53 7.33
C GLY A 49 -1.47 -2.90 6.08
N THR A 50 -2.08 -1.82 5.57
CA THR A 50 -1.62 -1.13 4.36
C THR A 50 -1.34 0.37 4.59
N PRO A 51 -0.31 0.94 3.94
CA PRO A 51 0.71 0.25 3.14
C PRO A 51 1.72 -0.52 4.02
N THR A 52 2.13 -1.69 3.57
CA THR A 52 3.32 -2.41 4.09
C THR A 52 4.29 -2.64 2.94
N PHE A 53 5.54 -2.27 3.15
CA PHE A 53 6.63 -2.46 2.19
C PHE A 53 7.38 -3.75 2.55
N VAL A 54 7.67 -4.58 1.56
CA VAL A 54 8.47 -5.80 1.71
C VAL A 54 9.77 -5.59 0.93
N PHE A 55 10.92 -5.79 1.58
CA PHE A 55 12.23 -5.54 1.01
C PHE A 55 12.89 -6.84 0.54
N GLU A 56 13.85 -6.75 -0.39
CA GLU A 56 14.57 -7.91 -0.96
C GLU A 56 15.25 -8.79 0.10
N ASN A 57 15.62 -8.21 1.24
CA ASN A 57 16.24 -8.91 2.37
C ASN A 57 15.22 -9.67 3.26
N GLY A 58 13.95 -9.70 2.86
CA GLY A 58 12.85 -10.35 3.55
C GLY A 58 12.26 -9.58 4.74
N THR A 59 12.76 -8.39 5.07
CA THR A 59 12.13 -7.55 6.10
C THR A 59 10.91 -6.84 5.54
N SER A 60 9.96 -6.52 6.41
CA SER A 60 8.77 -5.73 6.05
C SER A 60 8.56 -4.58 7.03
N ALA A 61 7.94 -3.50 6.55
CA ALA A 61 7.64 -2.32 7.35
C ALA A 61 6.28 -1.74 6.99
N PHE A 62 5.40 -1.67 7.98
CA PHE A 62 4.14 -0.93 7.89
C PHE A 62 4.41 0.57 8.07
N LEU A 63 3.84 1.40 7.19
CA LEU A 63 4.04 2.84 7.21
C LEU A 63 2.69 3.56 7.43
N LYS A 64 2.62 4.35 8.50
CA LYS A 64 1.49 5.23 8.78
C LYS A 64 1.98 6.68 8.84
N MET A 65 1.67 7.44 7.80
CA MET A 65 2.02 8.86 7.69
C MET A 65 0.99 9.61 6.85
N PHE A 66 0.99 10.94 6.95
CA PHE A 66 0.36 11.81 5.96
C PHE A 66 1.24 11.94 4.73
N THR A 67 0.67 12.35 3.60
CA THR A 67 1.44 12.69 2.41
C THR A 67 2.38 13.86 2.75
N PRO A 68 3.70 13.73 2.54
CA PRO A 68 4.62 14.83 2.80
C PRO A 68 4.41 15.97 1.79
N PRO A 69 4.84 17.21 2.11
CA PRO A 69 4.99 18.28 1.12
C PRO A 69 5.82 17.82 -0.09
N GLU A 70 5.51 18.35 -1.27
CA GLU A 70 6.12 17.89 -2.53
C GLU A 70 7.65 18.08 -2.55
N ASP A 71 8.14 19.20 -2.01
CA ASP A 71 9.56 19.51 -1.88
C ASP A 71 10.29 18.67 -0.83
N GLU A 72 9.56 18.06 0.10
CA GLU A 72 10.10 17.14 1.13
C GLU A 72 9.95 15.66 0.76
N ALA A 73 9.21 15.32 -0.30
CA ALA A 73 8.84 13.93 -0.61
C ALA A 73 10.04 12.99 -0.74
N MET A 74 11.11 13.44 -1.40
CA MET A 74 12.34 12.66 -1.54
C MET A 74 13.09 12.51 -0.22
N GLY A 75 13.07 13.54 0.64
CA GLY A 75 13.66 13.48 1.98
C GLY A 75 12.93 12.44 2.84
N ALA A 76 11.61 12.54 2.91
CA ALA A 76 10.76 11.61 3.64
C ALA A 76 10.92 10.16 3.16
N PHE A 77 11.02 9.95 1.84
CA PHE A 77 11.29 8.63 1.27
C PHE A 77 12.66 8.07 1.72
N ASN A 78 13.72 8.88 1.63
CA ASN A 78 15.06 8.46 2.02
C ASN A 78 15.15 8.14 3.53
N ASP A 79 14.49 8.93 4.38
CA ASP A 79 14.42 8.67 5.82
C ASP A 79 13.71 7.36 6.12
N PHE A 80 12.56 7.12 5.47
CA PHE A 80 11.83 5.85 5.56
C PHE A 80 12.71 4.68 5.14
N MET A 81 13.32 4.72 3.95
CA MET A 81 14.17 3.64 3.44
C MET A 81 15.37 3.37 4.36
N GLY A 82 15.98 4.43 4.88
CA GLY A 82 17.09 4.34 5.81
C GLY A 82 16.73 3.63 7.12
N ILE A 83 15.52 3.81 7.63
CA ILE A 83 15.03 3.15 8.85
C ILE A 83 14.55 1.73 8.52
N ALA A 84 13.64 1.59 7.57
CA ALA A 84 12.87 0.39 7.31
C ALA A 84 13.65 -0.73 6.62
N SER A 85 14.58 -0.39 5.71
CA SER A 85 15.36 -1.39 4.98
C SER A 85 16.73 -1.67 5.62
N GLY A 86 17.43 -0.61 6.05
CA GLY A 86 18.83 -0.69 6.47
C GLY A 86 19.08 -0.99 7.95
N ARG A 87 18.11 -0.75 8.84
CA ARG A 87 18.34 -0.70 10.30
C ARG A 87 17.39 -1.61 11.08
N LYS A 88 17.72 -2.91 11.13
CA LYS A 88 16.90 -3.99 11.74
C LYS A 88 16.62 -3.86 13.24
N TYR A 89 17.24 -2.90 13.94
CA TYR A 89 17.01 -2.68 15.37
C TYR A 89 15.83 -1.73 15.67
N PHE A 90 15.22 -1.13 14.65
CA PHE A 90 13.98 -0.38 14.80
C PHE A 90 12.78 -1.33 14.75
N GLY A 91 12.11 -1.50 15.90
CA GLY A 91 10.88 -2.31 15.99
C GLY A 91 9.60 -1.50 15.76
N GLU A 92 9.45 -0.35 16.41
CA GLU A 92 8.31 0.56 16.22
C GLU A 92 8.76 1.99 16.56
N LEU A 93 8.44 2.95 15.68
CA LEU A 93 8.50 4.38 15.98
C LEU A 93 7.08 4.92 15.93
N LYS A 94 6.59 5.38 17.08
CA LYS A 94 5.21 5.85 17.23
C LYS A 94 5.17 7.16 17.98
N ARG A 95 4.38 8.09 17.44
CA ARG A 95 4.00 9.33 18.11
C ARG A 95 2.73 9.10 18.96
N PRO A 96 2.51 9.89 20.02
CA PRO A 96 1.29 9.80 20.83
C PRO A 96 0.01 9.86 19.98
N GLN A 97 -0.95 8.98 20.28
CA GLN A 97 -2.28 9.00 19.64
C GLN A 97 -3.15 10.12 20.24
N PRO A 98 -4.20 10.60 19.53
CA PRO A 98 -4.81 11.92 19.78
C PRO A 98 -5.37 12.19 21.19
N PRO A 99 -5.63 13.48 21.52
CA PRO A 99 -5.58 14.62 20.60
C PRO A 99 -4.14 15.06 20.35
N TRP A 100 -3.73 14.94 19.09
CA TRP A 100 -2.64 15.75 18.54
C TRP A 100 -2.94 17.21 18.87
N PRO A 101 -1.95 18.12 18.93
CA PRO A 101 -2.25 19.54 19.08
C PRO A 101 -3.40 19.89 18.13
N ARG A 102 -4.48 20.50 18.66
CA ARG A 102 -5.68 20.83 17.87
C ARG A 102 -5.36 21.70 16.65
N ASP A 103 -4.14 22.23 16.61
CA ASP A 103 -3.56 23.09 15.59
C ASP A 103 -2.24 22.52 15.00
N ALA A 104 -2.01 21.20 15.04
CA ALA A 104 -0.89 20.58 14.33
C ALA A 104 -1.12 20.76 12.82
N ARG A 105 -0.65 21.90 12.30
CA ARG A 105 -0.50 22.15 10.88
C ARG A 105 0.79 21.46 10.43
N ASP A 106 0.73 20.97 9.19
CA ASP A 106 1.90 20.47 8.45
C ASP A 106 3.09 21.43 8.58
#